data_AF-A0A3B9GJ40-F1
#
_entry.id   AF-A0A3B9GJ40-F1
#
_cell.length_a   1.000
_cell.length_b   1.000
_cell.length_c   1.000
_cell.angle_alpha   90.00
_cell.angle_beta   90.00
_cell.angle_gamma   90.00
#
_symmetry.space_group_name_H-M   'P 1'
#
loop_
_entity.id
_entity.type
_entity.pdbx_description
1 polymer ?
#
loop_
_entity_poly.entity_id
_entity_poly.type
_entity_poly.pdbx_seq_one_letter_code
_entity_poly.pdbx_strand_id
1 'polypeptide(L)'
;YPRQGEASLALRIQEAFGLRASPAVCGRPLVLELLSPADRPLQLTKDLASFWRTAYPALRPELSRRYPKHYWPEDPLNAEPTRGFKPKGL
;
A
#
# COMPACT_ATOMS: atom_id res chain seq x y z
N TYR A 1 -10.59 12.03 0.73
CA TYR A 1 -9.72 12.69 1.72
C TYR A 1 -10.21 12.40 3.13
N PRO A 2 -9.30 12.11 4.09
CA PRO A 2 -9.63 11.86 5.49
C PRO A 2 -10.49 12.99 6.06
N ARG A 3 -11.35 12.67 7.04
CA ARG A 3 -12.17 13.73 7.66
C ARG A 3 -11.25 14.71 8.38
N GLN A 4 -11.64 15.99 8.42
CA GLN A 4 -10.89 17.00 9.18
C GLN A 4 -10.67 16.51 10.61
N GLY A 5 -9.39 16.46 11.04
CA GLY A 5 -8.98 15.98 12.36
C GLY A 5 -8.47 14.54 12.43
N GLU A 6 -8.58 13.74 11.36
CA GLU A 6 -7.99 12.40 11.33
C GLU A 6 -6.53 12.44 10.87
N ALA A 7 -5.64 11.83 11.66
CA ALA A 7 -4.25 11.67 11.28
C ALA A 7 -4.15 10.66 10.13
N SER A 8 -3.53 11.08 9.03
CA SER A 8 -3.40 10.28 7.82
C SER A 8 -1.97 10.26 7.28
N LEU A 9 -1.64 9.19 6.58
CA LEU A 9 -0.38 9.03 5.86
C LEU A 9 -0.68 8.61 4.42
N ALA A 10 -0.21 9.41 3.46
CA ALA A 10 -0.21 9.02 2.05
C ALA A 10 1.12 8.35 1.71
N LEU A 11 1.04 7.17 1.10
CA LEU A 11 2.21 6.41 0.66
C LEU A 11 1.87 5.56 -0.55
N ARG A 12 2.85 5.28 -1.39
CA ARG A 12 2.65 4.34 -2.49
C ARG A 12 2.50 2.94 -1.93
N ILE A 13 1.68 2.13 -2.60
CA ILE A 13 1.41 0.76 -2.18
C ILE A 13 2.69 -0.09 -2.05
N GLN A 14 3.72 0.19 -2.86
CA GLN A 14 5.00 -0.50 -2.78
C GLN A 14 5.81 -0.15 -1.53
N GLU A 15 5.63 1.05 -0.98
CA GLU A 15 6.27 1.46 0.28
C GLU A 15 5.62 0.78 1.48
N ALA A 16 4.41 0.24 1.31
CA ALA A 16 3.66 -0.46 2.35
C ALA A 16 3.95 -1.98 2.37
N PHE A 17 4.70 -2.53 1.41
CA PHE A 17 5.06 -3.95 1.46
C PHE A 17 5.87 -4.28 2.73
N GLY A 18 5.65 -5.47 3.28
CA GLY A 18 6.18 -5.88 4.58
C GLY A 18 5.42 -5.33 5.79
N LEU A 19 4.60 -4.29 5.61
CA LEU A 19 3.84 -3.66 6.70
C LEU A 19 2.55 -4.43 6.97
N ARG A 20 2.49 -5.15 8.09
CA ARG A 20 1.39 -6.06 8.43
C ARG A 20 0.13 -5.37 8.96
N ALA A 21 0.27 -4.21 9.59
CA ALA A 21 -0.83 -3.50 10.22
C ALA A 21 -0.67 -1.99 10.04
N SER A 22 -1.78 -1.26 10.18
CA SER A 22 -1.77 0.19 10.09
C SER A 22 -0.92 0.78 11.22
N PRO A 23 0.03 1.69 10.93
CA PRO A 23 0.76 2.42 11.96
C PRO A 23 -0.21 3.20 12.85
N ALA A 24 0.18 3.39 14.10
CA ALA A 24 -0.59 4.17 15.06
C ALA A 24 0.25 5.30 15.65
N VAL A 25 -0.38 6.44 15.89
CA VAL A 25 0.20 7.60 16.59
C VAL A 25 -0.59 7.81 17.88
N CYS A 26 0.09 7.85 19.02
CA CYS A 26 -0.54 7.95 20.35
C CYS A 26 -1.65 6.91 20.57
N GLY A 27 -1.44 5.67 20.11
CA GLY A 27 -2.41 4.58 20.22
C GLY A 27 -3.61 4.66 19.27
N ARG A 28 -3.64 5.63 18.35
CA ARG A 28 -4.71 5.78 17.35
C ARG A 28 -4.21 5.38 15.96
N PRO A 29 -4.86 4.43 15.27
CA PRO A 29 -4.44 4.02 13.94
C PRO A 29 -4.56 5.17 12.93
N LEU A 30 -3.56 5.32 12.08
CA LEU A 30 -3.57 6.27 10.98
C LEU A 30 -4.50 5.81 9.86
N VAL A 31 -5.12 6.76 9.18
CA VAL A 31 -5.72 6.52 7.86
C VAL A 31 -4.61 6.47 6.83
N LEU A 32 -4.43 5.34 6.17
CA LEU A 32 -3.51 5.19 5.05
C LEU A 32 -4.23 5.52 3.74
N GLU A 33 -3.68 6.47 3.00
CA GLU A 33 -4.02 6.71 1.61
C GLU A 33 -2.99 5.98 0.74
N LEU A 34 -3.38 4.80 0.26
CA LEU A 34 -2.53 3.98 -0.60
C LEU A 34 -2.60 4.50 -2.03
N LEU A 35 -1.44 4.86 -2.56
CA LEU A 35 -1.28 5.46 -3.88
C LEU A 35 -0.70 4.46 -4.89
N SER A 36 -1.01 4.67 -6.17
CA SER A 36 -0.35 4.01 -7.27
C SER A 36 1.07 4.58 -7.50
N PRO A 37 1.90 3.95 -8.35
CA PRO A 37 3.19 4.53 -8.75
C PRO A 37 3.13 5.95 -9.33
N ALA A 38 1.97 6.35 -9.88
CA ALA A 38 1.74 7.67 -10.45
C ALA A 38 1.06 8.63 -9.46
N ASP A 39 1.18 8.36 -8.16
CA ASP A 39 0.63 9.16 -7.06
C ASP A 39 -0.90 9.35 -7.16
N ARG A 40 -1.60 8.37 -7.74
CA ARG A 40 -3.07 8.35 -7.82
C ARG A 40 -3.66 7.56 -6.66
N PRO A 41 -4.72 8.05 -5.98
CA PRO A 41 -5.38 7.31 -4.92
C PRO A 41 -5.93 5.96 -5.41
N LEU A 42 -5.62 4.89 -4.68
CA LEU A 42 -6.14 3.54 -4.92
C LEU A 42 -7.15 3.14 -3.84
N GLN A 43 -6.75 3.31 -2.57
CA GLN A 43 -7.56 2.90 -1.43
C GLN A 43 -7.26 3.80 -0.24
N LEU A 44 -8.30 4.17 0.51
CA LEU A 44 -8.19 4.70 1.86
C LEU A 44 -8.49 3.56 2.85
N THR A 45 -7.62 3.33 3.82
CA THR A 45 -7.84 2.28 4.83
C THR A 45 -7.28 2.65 6.20
N LYS A 46 -7.98 2.27 7.27
CA LYS A 46 -7.46 2.25 8.65
C LYS A 46 -7.03 0.85 9.07
N ASP A 47 -7.31 -0.16 8.26
CA ASP A 47 -6.98 -1.56 8.50
C ASP A 47 -6.19 -2.09 7.30
N LEU A 48 -4.88 -1.94 7.38
CA LEU A 48 -3.95 -2.41 6.37
C LEU A 48 -3.92 -3.95 6.28
N ALA A 49 -4.14 -4.65 7.40
CA ALA A 49 -4.15 -6.11 7.42
C ALA A 49 -5.31 -6.65 6.58
N SER A 50 -6.51 -6.08 6.74
CA SER A 50 -7.65 -6.44 5.90
C SER A 50 -7.44 -6.04 4.44
N PHE A 51 -6.84 -4.88 4.17
CA PHE A 51 -6.48 -4.48 2.80
C PHE A 51 -5.64 -5.54 2.07
N TRP A 52 -4.58 -6.05 2.71
CA TRP A 52 -3.72 -7.08 2.11
C TRP A 52 -4.46 -8.39 1.84
N ARG A 53 -5.36 -8.80 2.74
CA ARG A 53 -6.09 -10.05 2.62
C ARG A 53 -7.21 -10.00 1.57
N THR A 54 -7.86 -8.85 1.38
CA THR A 54 -9.11 -8.77 0.60
C THR A 54 -9.01 -7.89 -0.64
N ALA A 55 -8.43 -6.70 -0.53
CA ALA A 55 -8.45 -5.71 -1.60
C ALA A 55 -7.24 -5.81 -2.53
N TYR A 56 -6.03 -6.01 -1.98
CA TYR A 56 -4.82 -6.11 -2.77
C TYR A 56 -4.85 -7.22 -3.83
N PRO A 57 -5.32 -8.45 -3.54
CA PRO A 57 -5.36 -9.53 -4.54
C PRO A 57 -6.22 -9.17 -5.76
N ALA A 58 -7.30 -8.41 -5.56
CA ALA A 58 -8.17 -7.93 -6.63
C ALA A 58 -7.56 -6.76 -7.41
N LEU A 59 -6.80 -5.88 -6.75
CA LEU A 59 -6.15 -4.73 -7.39
C LEU A 59 -4.87 -5.11 -8.16
N ARG A 60 -4.13 -6.12 -7.69
CA ARG A 60 -2.81 -6.50 -8.22
C ARG A 60 -2.81 -6.77 -9.74
N PRO A 61 -3.77 -7.50 -10.35
CA PRO A 61 -3.79 -7.73 -11.79
C PRO A 61 -3.96 -6.43 -12.60
N GLU A 62 -4.85 -5.53 -12.16
CA GLU A 62 -5.06 -4.25 -12.82
C GLU A 62 -3.79 -3.39 -12.75
N LEU A 63 -3.20 -3.29 -11.55
CA LEU A 63 -1.99 -2.51 -11.31
C LEU A 63 -0.80 -3.06 -12.09
N SER A 64 -0.63 -4.38 -12.14
CA SER A 64 0.42 -5.02 -12.92
C SER A 64 0.26 -4.77 -14.41
N ARG A 65 -0.97 -4.72 -14.93
CA ARG A 65 -1.23 -4.39 -16.34
C ARG A 65 -0.92 -2.92 -16.64
N ARG A 66 -1.32 -2.00 -15.76
CA ARG A 66 -1.12 -0.55 -15.95
C ARG A 66 0.34 -0.13 -15.71
N TYR A 67 1.05 -0.81 -14.82
CA TYR A 67 2.39 -0.47 -14.36
C TYR A 67 3.33 -1.69 -14.43
N PRO A 68 3.64 -2.21 -15.63
CA PRO A 68 4.34 -3.48 -15.81
C PRO A 68 5.81 -3.48 -15.34
N LYS A 69 6.43 -2.31 -15.19
CA LYS A 69 7.82 -2.17 -14.72
C LYS A 69 7.96 -2.20 -13.19
N HIS A 70 6.85 -2.15 -12.45
CA HIS A 70 6.86 -2.13 -10.98
C HIS A 70 6.75 -3.54 -10.39
N TYR A 71 7.15 -3.67 -9.12
CA TYR A 71 7.06 -4.91 -8.37
C TYR A 71 5.66 -5.10 -7.78
N TRP A 72 5.07 -6.28 -8.01
CA TRP A 72 3.70 -6.64 -7.62
C TRP A 72 3.68 -8.07 -7.04
N PRO A 73 4.22 -8.25 -5.82
CA PRO A 73 4.36 -9.56 -5.17
C PRO A 73 3.00 -10.25 -5.00
N GLU A 74 2.99 -11.57 -5.09
CA GLU A 74 1.84 -12.37 -4.64
C GLU A 74 1.68 -12.32 -3.11
N ASP A 75 2.81 -12.29 -2.39
CA ASP A 75 2.88 -12.13 -0.94
C ASP A 75 3.41 -10.74 -0.55
N PRO A 76 2.52 -9.74 -0.39
CA PRO A 76 2.92 -8.39 -0.03
C PRO A 76 3.42 -8.26 1.43
N LEU A 77 3.16 -9.26 2.28
CA LEU A 77 3.52 -9.21 3.70
C LEU A 77 4.97 -9.62 3.96
N ASN A 78 5.57 -10.37 3.03
CA ASN A 78 6.98 -10.77 3.08
C ASN A 78 7.83 -10.09 1.99
N ALA A 79 7.23 -9.27 1.15
CA ALA A 79 7.93 -8.47 0.16
C ALA A 79 8.67 -7.28 0.78
N GLU A 80 9.86 -6.98 0.25
CA GLU A 80 10.61 -5.78 0.64
C GLU A 80 9.89 -4.52 0.13
N PRO A 81 9.79 -3.45 0.96
CA PRO A 81 9.24 -2.18 0.54
C PRO A 81 10.17 -1.50 -0.47
N THR A 82 9.60 -0.95 -1.54
CA THR A 82 10.39 -0.36 -2.63
C THR A 82 9.84 0.99 -3.08
N ARG A 83 10.74 1.93 -3.39
CA ARG A 83 10.42 3.18 -4.09
C ARG A 83 10.80 3.05 -5.57
N GLY A 84 9.92 2.47 -6.38
CA GLY A 84 10.05 2.49 -7.83
C GLY A 84 10.08 1.12 -8.50
N PHE A 85 11.12 0.87 -9.30
CA PHE A 85 11.28 -0.35 -10.10
C PHE A 85 11.70 -1.55 -9.24
N LYS A 86 11.54 -2.77 -9.79
CA LYS A 86 11.92 -4.02 -9.11
C LYS A 86 13.33 -3.91 -8.49
N PRO A 87 13.50 -4.25 -7.19
CA PRO A 87 14.81 -4.30 -6.57
C PRO A 87 15.65 -5.35 -7.30
N LYS A 88 16.91 -5.00 -7.61
CA LYS A 88 17.85 -5.96 -8.22
C LYS A 88 18.23 -6.99 -7.14
N GLY A 89 17.74 -8.22 -7.25
CA GLY A 89 18.16 -9.32 -6.38
C GLY A 89 17.06 -10.23 -5.80
N LEU A 90 15.79 -10.05 -6.16
CA LEU A 90 14.69 -10.98 -5.86
C LEU A 90 14.40 -11.94 -7.02
#